data_AF-A0A9P9Q6G0-F1
#
_entry.id   AF-A0A9P9Q6G0-F1
#
_cell.length_a   1.000
_cell.length_b   1.000
_cell.length_c   1.000
_cell.angle_alpha   90.00
_cell.angle_beta   90.00
_cell.angle_gamma   90.00
#
_symmetry.space_group_name_H-M   'P 1'
#
loop_
_entity.id
_entity.type
_entity.pdbx_description
1 polymer ?
#
loop_
_entity_poly.entity_id
_entity_poly.type
_entity_poly.pdbx_seq_one_letter_code
_entity_poly.pdbx_strand_id
1 'polypeptide(L)'
;MSLRGSQPVRLNRNTVVTEFARYFGSEDKLENWQRLCRDVGIEDVPQSLKKCKVALRKVWVNIYDLIEAVRKNEIPRRFPSQHALSAYTLRTQRIFPKKKAKEGGPVRQLLAHIF
;
A
#
# COMPACT_ATOMS: atom_id res chain seq x y z
N MET A 1 16.70 2.83 -33.85
CA MET A 1 15.28 3.15 -33.55
C MET A 1 15.10 3.09 -32.05
N SER A 2 15.13 4.24 -31.37
CA SER A 2 15.04 4.29 -29.90
C SER A 2 13.59 4.14 -29.45
N LEU A 3 13.28 3.03 -28.77
CA LEU A 3 12.05 2.89 -28.02
C LEU A 3 12.09 3.89 -26.87
N ARG A 4 11.37 5.01 -27.00
CA ARG A 4 10.99 5.83 -25.85
C ARG A 4 10.12 4.96 -24.95
N GLY A 5 10.74 4.30 -23.99
CA GLY A 5 10.03 3.75 -22.84
C GLY A 5 9.32 4.90 -22.17
N SER A 6 7.99 4.91 -22.25
CA SER A 6 7.14 5.86 -21.55
C SER A 6 7.60 5.91 -20.09
N GLN A 7 8.07 7.06 -19.61
CA GLN A 7 8.34 7.24 -18.19
C GLN A 7 7.09 6.79 -17.42
N PRO A 8 7.20 5.89 -16.43
CA PRO A 8 6.04 5.47 -15.68
C PRO A 8 5.38 6.71 -15.10
N VAL A 9 4.08 6.88 -15.38
CA VAL A 9 3.28 8.01 -14.88
C VAL A 9 3.54 8.14 -13.38
N ARG A 10 4.11 9.27 -12.97
CA ARG A 10 4.41 9.55 -11.56
C ARG A 10 3.11 9.40 -10.77
N LEU A 11 3.16 8.53 -9.76
CA LEU A 11 2.01 8.29 -8.89
C LEU A 11 1.69 9.59 -8.14
N ASN A 12 0.46 10.06 -8.27
CA ASN A 12 0.00 11.29 -7.64
C ASN A 12 -1.34 11.06 -6.93
N ARG A 13 -1.84 12.10 -6.26
CA ARG A 13 -3.06 12.04 -5.46
C ARG A 13 -4.31 11.63 -6.25
N ASN A 14 -4.37 11.94 -7.54
CA ASN A 14 -5.50 11.62 -8.40
C ASN A 14 -5.46 10.15 -8.86
N THR A 15 -4.26 9.58 -9.03
CA THR A 15 -4.08 8.22 -9.56
C THR A 15 -3.91 7.16 -8.49
N VAL A 16 -3.36 7.50 -7.32
CA VAL A 16 -3.02 6.51 -6.26
C VAL A 16 -4.19 5.66 -5.81
N VAL A 17 -5.40 6.24 -5.77
CA VAL A 17 -6.62 5.54 -5.38
C VAL A 17 -6.95 4.44 -6.41
N THR A 18 -6.97 4.81 -7.69
CA THR A 18 -7.29 3.88 -8.78
C THR A 18 -6.21 2.82 -8.95
N GLU A 19 -4.94 3.20 -8.83
CA GLU A 19 -3.82 2.27 -8.92
C GLU A 19 -3.82 1.27 -7.77
N PHE A 20 -4.10 1.73 -6.55
CA PHE A 20 -4.25 0.83 -5.41
C PHE A 20 -5.46 -0.10 -5.57
N ALA A 21 -6.60 0.41 -6.02
CA ALA A 21 -7.79 -0.40 -6.27
C ALA A 21 -7.52 -1.49 -7.35
N ARG A 22 -6.84 -1.13 -8.44
CA ARG A 22 -6.43 -2.07 -9.49
C ARG A 22 -5.45 -3.11 -8.96
N TYR A 23 -4.45 -2.66 -8.21
CA TYR A 23 -3.48 -3.55 -7.58
C TYR A 23 -4.14 -4.53 -6.61
N PHE A 24 -5.06 -4.06 -5.77
CA PHE A 24 -5.63 -4.88 -4.71
C PHE A 24 -6.71 -5.84 -5.25
N GLY A 25 -7.61 -5.38 -6.11
CA GLY A 25 -8.72 -6.18 -6.62
C GLY A 25 -9.86 -6.36 -5.61
N SER A 26 -10.55 -7.50 -5.66
CA SER A 26 -11.69 -7.81 -4.77
C SER A 26 -11.23 -8.12 -3.34
N GLU A 27 -11.95 -7.58 -2.36
CA GLU A 27 -11.70 -7.78 -0.92
C GLU A 27 -12.16 -9.14 -0.39
N ASP A 28 -12.96 -9.87 -1.15
CA ASP A 28 -13.50 -11.17 -0.75
C ASP A 28 -12.54 -12.33 -1.10
N LYS A 29 -11.51 -12.05 -1.91
CA LYS A 29 -10.52 -13.04 -2.35
C LYS A 29 -9.33 -13.09 -1.40
N LEU A 30 -9.13 -14.23 -0.74
CA LEU A 30 -8.00 -14.44 0.18
C LEU A 30 -6.64 -14.17 -0.49
N GLU A 31 -6.51 -14.55 -1.75
CA GLU A 31 -5.28 -14.44 -2.53
C GLU A 31 -4.82 -12.99 -2.67
N ASN A 32 -5.76 -12.04 -2.73
CA ASN A 32 -5.45 -10.61 -2.78
C ASN A 32 -4.87 -10.11 -1.45
N TRP A 33 -5.40 -10.57 -0.33
CA TRP A 33 -4.86 -10.25 0.99
C TRP A 33 -3.51 -10.90 1.24
N GLN A 34 -3.32 -12.14 0.79
CA GLN A 34 -2.06 -12.84 0.88
C GLN A 34 -0.98 -12.21 0.00
N ARG A 35 -1.34 -11.76 -1.21
CA ARG A 35 -0.45 -10.98 -2.07
C ARG A 35 -0.01 -9.70 -1.36
N LEU A 36 -0.96 -8.94 -0.81
CA LEU A 36 -0.61 -7.74 -0.04
C LEU A 36 0.32 -8.06 1.13
N CYS A 37 0.11 -9.16 1.86
CA CYS A 37 1.01 -9.58 2.95
C CYS A 37 2.44 -9.79 2.44
N ARG A 38 2.63 -10.54 1.34
CA ARG A 38 3.95 -10.76 0.74
C ARG A 38 4.59 -9.46 0.26
N ASP A 39 3.83 -8.64 -0.46
CA ASP A 39 4.34 -7.42 -1.07
C ASP A 39 4.74 -6.38 -0.01
N VAL A 40 4.21 -6.44 1.21
CA VAL A 40 4.68 -5.61 2.34
C VAL A 40 5.70 -6.32 3.22
N GLY A 41 6.26 -7.46 2.79
CA GLY A 41 7.32 -8.18 3.47
C GLY A 41 6.86 -8.94 4.72
N ILE A 42 5.68 -9.54 4.71
CA ILE A 42 5.29 -10.58 5.68
C ILE A 42 5.70 -11.94 5.10
N GLU A 43 6.66 -12.60 5.73
CA GLU A 43 7.21 -13.90 5.28
C GLU A 43 6.23 -15.05 5.55
N ASP A 44 5.74 -15.17 6.78
CA ASP A 44 4.72 -16.16 7.17
C ASP A 44 3.31 -15.72 6.77
N VAL A 45 3.00 -15.88 5.49
CA VAL A 45 1.73 -15.44 4.91
C VAL A 45 0.55 -16.21 5.52
N PRO A 46 -0.41 -15.52 6.17
CA PRO A 46 -1.51 -16.21 6.82
C PRO A 46 -2.50 -16.87 5.84
N GLN A 47 -3.15 -17.94 6.29
CA GLN A 47 -4.07 -18.75 5.48
C GLN A 47 -5.55 -18.36 5.65
N SER A 48 -5.85 -17.15 6.16
CA SER A 48 -7.24 -16.66 6.24
C SER A 48 -7.34 -15.14 6.18
N LEU A 49 -8.49 -14.64 5.73
CA LEU A 49 -8.76 -13.19 5.59
C LEU A 49 -8.57 -12.47 6.92
N LYS A 50 -9.11 -13.04 8.01
CA LYS A 50 -9.01 -12.46 9.35
C LYS A 50 -7.56 -12.36 9.79
N LYS A 51 -6.76 -13.41 9.59
CA LYS A 51 -5.34 -13.42 10.00
C LYS A 51 -4.50 -12.46 9.15
N CYS A 52 -4.74 -12.38 7.83
CA CYS A 52 -4.08 -11.40 6.96
C CYS A 52 -4.35 -9.97 7.44
N LYS A 53 -5.63 -9.62 7.67
CA LYS A 53 -6.02 -8.29 8.18
C LYS A 53 -5.31 -7.95 9.50
N VAL A 54 -5.19 -8.91 10.42
CA VAL A 54 -4.48 -8.72 11.70
C VAL A 54 -2.99 -8.51 11.50
N ALA A 55 -2.35 -9.28 10.62
CA ALA A 55 -0.92 -9.14 10.35
C ALA A 55 -0.59 -7.77 9.73
N LEU A 56 -1.41 -7.31 8.78
CA LEU A 56 -1.23 -6.04 8.09
C LEU A 56 -1.32 -4.82 9.03
N ARG A 57 -2.11 -4.87 10.10
CA ARG A 57 -2.20 -3.77 11.09
C ARG A 57 -0.88 -3.46 11.80
N LYS A 58 0.08 -4.38 11.78
CA LYS A 58 1.41 -4.20 12.37
C LYS A 58 2.43 -3.71 11.34
N VAL A 59 2.00 -3.43 10.11
CA VAL A 59 2.84 -2.96 9.03
C VAL A 59 2.64 -1.47 8.84
N TRP A 60 3.72 -0.72 8.97
CA TRP A 60 3.75 0.70 8.64
C TRP A 60 4.42 0.89 7.29
N VAL A 61 3.63 1.11 6.24
CA VAL A 61 4.08 1.37 4.87
C VAL A 61 3.29 2.54 4.28
N ASN A 62 3.90 3.36 3.43
CA ASN A 62 3.17 4.37 2.68
C ASN A 62 2.58 3.74 1.40
N ILE A 63 1.30 3.99 1.11
CA ILE A 63 0.61 3.38 -0.04
C ILE A 63 1.24 3.79 -1.39
N TYR A 64 1.81 4.99 -1.49
CA TYR A 64 2.53 5.39 -2.71
C TYR A 64 3.78 4.52 -2.90
N ASP A 65 4.55 4.33 -1.83
CA ASP A 65 5.76 3.52 -1.85
C ASP A 65 5.42 2.05 -2.17
N LEU A 66 4.32 1.51 -1.64
CA LEU A 66 3.81 0.17 -1.98
C LEU A 66 3.57 0.03 -3.48
N ILE A 67 2.80 0.93 -4.08
CA ILE A 67 2.47 0.84 -5.51
C ILE A 67 3.71 1.05 -6.39
N GLU A 68 4.60 1.96 -6.01
CA GLU A 68 5.88 2.14 -6.71
C GLU A 68 6.77 0.90 -6.63
N ALA A 69 6.85 0.24 -5.47
CA ALA A 69 7.64 -0.97 -5.28
C ALA A 69 7.06 -2.15 -6.06
N VAL A 70 5.74 -2.37 -6.00
CA VAL A 70 5.05 -3.42 -6.79
C VAL A 70 5.32 -3.25 -8.29
N ARG A 71 5.28 -2.02 -8.82
CA ARG A 71 5.58 -1.75 -10.24
C ARG A 71 7.02 -2.10 -10.63
N LYS A 72 7.94 -2.09 -9.67
CA LYS A 72 9.36 -2.42 -9.85
C LYS A 72 9.69 -3.85 -9.45
N ASN A 73 8.72 -4.63 -8.99
CA ASN A 73 8.92 -5.95 -8.41
C ASN A 73 9.86 -5.93 -7.18
N GLU A 74 9.75 -4.88 -6.36
CA GLU A 74 10.52 -4.63 -5.13
C GLU A 74 9.62 -4.69 -3.88
N ILE A 75 10.23 -4.82 -2.70
CA ILE A 75 9.55 -4.65 -1.40
C ILE A 75 9.58 -3.17 -1.00
N PRO A 76 8.44 -2.56 -0.61
CA PRO A 76 8.39 -1.16 -0.22
C PRO A 76 9.08 -0.92 1.13
N ARG A 77 9.51 0.32 1.33
CA ARG A 77 10.04 0.76 2.62
C ARG A 77 9.01 0.55 3.72
N ARG A 78 9.39 -0.22 4.74
CA ARG A 78 8.67 -0.30 6.01
C ARG A 78 9.21 0.72 7.00
N PHE A 79 8.31 1.24 7.81
CA PHE A 79 8.64 2.14 8.90
C PHE A 79 8.58 1.37 10.23
N PRO A 80 9.46 1.71 11.19
CA PRO A 80 9.51 1.01 12.48
C PRO A 80 8.30 1.35 13.36
N SER A 81 7.61 2.47 13.09
CA SER A 81 6.45 2.90 13.88
C SER A 81 5.47 3.72 13.04
N GLN A 82 4.25 3.82 13.54
CA GLN A 82 3.22 4.70 13.00
C GLN A 82 3.70 6.16 12.94
N HIS A 83 4.40 6.63 13.97
CA HIS A 83 4.94 8.00 14.03
C HIS A 83 5.96 8.25 12.92
N ALA A 84 6.88 7.29 12.70
CA ALA A 84 7.87 7.40 11.62
C ALA A 84 7.21 7.44 10.23
N LEU A 85 6.18 6.61 10.00
CA LEU A 85 5.39 6.65 8.77
C LEU A 85 4.64 7.99 8.63
N SER A 86 4.03 8.50 9.70
CA SER A 86 3.33 9.78 9.68
C SER A 86 4.27 10.94 9.33
N ALA A 87 5.40 11.05 10.03
CA ALA A 87 6.41 12.09 9.78
C ALA A 87 6.93 12.04 8.32
N TYR A 88 7.22 10.83 7.81
CA TYR A 88 7.60 10.65 6.41
C TYR A 88 6.49 11.09 5.43
N THR A 89 5.26 10.69 5.70
CA THR A 89 4.10 10.97 4.84
C THR A 89 3.81 12.47 4.76
N LEU A 90 3.90 13.18 5.89
CA LEU A 90 3.74 14.64 5.95
C LEU A 90 4.90 15.36 5.25
N ARG A 91 6.15 14.94 5.50
CA ARG A 91 7.33 15.54 4.87
C ARG A 91 7.34 15.39 3.35
N THR A 92 6.87 14.27 2.82
CA THR A 92 6.86 13.99 1.37
C THR A 92 5.56 14.37 0.67
N GLN A 93 4.54 14.81 1.42
CA GLN A 93 3.18 15.08 0.92
C GLN A 93 2.53 13.87 0.18
N ARG A 94 3.05 12.65 0.40
CA ARG A 94 2.52 11.39 -0.17
C ARG A 94 1.31 10.90 0.63
N ILE A 95 0.29 11.75 0.73
CA ILE A 95 -0.89 11.55 1.56
C ILE A 95 -1.97 10.81 0.75
N PHE A 96 -2.41 9.66 1.25
CA PHE A 96 -3.55 8.95 0.68
C PHE A 96 -4.86 9.69 1.04
N PRO A 97 -5.82 9.89 0.11
CA PRO A 97 -7.01 10.67 0.40
C PRO A 97 -7.84 10.14 1.59
N LYS A 98 -8.00 10.97 2.63
CA LYS A 98 -8.71 10.61 3.88
C LYS A 98 -10.14 10.12 3.66
N LYS A 99 -10.87 10.67 2.68
CA LYS A 99 -12.23 10.20 2.34
C LYS A 99 -12.21 8.73 1.90
N LYS A 100 -11.30 8.38 0.98
CA LYS A 100 -11.10 7.00 0.49
C LYS A 100 -10.58 6.05 1.56
N ALA A 101 -9.68 6.52 2.42
CA ALA A 101 -9.23 5.75 3.59
C ALA A 101 -10.38 5.38 4.54
N LYS A 102 -11.38 6.26 4.69
CA LYS A 102 -12.53 6.04 5.59
C LYS A 102 -13.63 5.16 5.00
N GLU A 103 -13.69 5.00 3.67
CA GLU A 103 -14.62 4.07 3.01
C GLU A 103 -14.35 2.61 3.43
N GLY A 104 -13.14 2.30 3.90
CA GLY A 104 -12.82 1.05 4.58
C GLY A 104 -11.88 0.15 3.78
N GLY A 105 -12.16 -1.15 3.85
CA GLY A 105 -11.48 -2.18 3.08
C GLY A 105 -9.98 -2.36 3.33
N PRO A 106 -9.18 -2.72 2.32
CA PRO A 106 -7.75 -3.03 2.44
C PRO A 106 -6.91 -1.83 2.85
N VAL A 107 -7.26 -0.64 2.34
CA VAL A 107 -6.59 0.61 2.71
C VAL A 107 -6.61 0.78 4.22
N ARG A 108 -7.74 0.48 4.88
CA ARG A 108 -7.91 0.60 6.33
C ARG A 108 -6.89 -0.19 7.13
N GLN A 109 -6.41 -1.34 6.62
CA GLN A 109 -5.42 -2.15 7.36
C GLN A 109 -4.02 -1.56 7.31
N LEU A 110 -3.75 -0.62 6.41
CA LEU A 110 -2.46 0.06 6.23
C LEU A 110 -2.46 1.51 6.73
N LEU A 111 -3.57 1.98 7.32
CA LEU A 111 -3.66 3.36 7.79
C LEU A 111 -2.79 3.57 9.02
N ALA A 112 -1.81 4.46 8.88
CA ALA A 112 -1.35 5.23 10.03
C ALA A 112 -2.39 6.31 10.37
N HIS A 113 -2.70 6.51 11.65
CA HIS A 113 -3.27 7.79 12.05
C HIS A 113 -2.17 8.83 11.86
N ILE A 114 -2.40 9.75 10.94
CA ILE A 114 -1.47 10.83 10.56
C ILE A 114 -1.74 12.10 11.40
N PHE A 115 -2.78 12.08 12.25
CA PHE A 115 -3.23 13.18 13.11
C PHE A 115 -3.38 12.70 14.54
#